data_AF-A0A6N3X0R1-F1
#
_entry.id   AF-A0A6N3X0R1-F1
#
_cell.length_a   1.000
_cell.length_b   1.000
_cell.length_c   1.000
_cell.angle_alpha   90.00
_cell.angle_beta   90.00
_cell.angle_gamma   90.00
#
_symmetry.space_group_name_H-M   'P 1'
#
loop_
_entity.id
_entity.type
_entity.pdbx_description
1 polymer ?
#
loop_
_entity_poly.entity_id
_entity_poly.type
_entity_poly.pdbx_seq_one_letter_code
_entity_poly.pdbx_strand_id
1 'polypeptide(L)' 'PCLQVHPGAANYRLLSCHHSLTPLQQSLARQGILVRDCRSFPGLDHHWLRIAVGRRRHNRRLVAAMAAGLKDPNLYSLS' A
#
# COMPACT_ATOMS: atom_id res chain seq x y z
N PRO A 1 -12.28 -4.58 2.49
CA PRO A 1 -11.29 -4.15 1.48
C PRO A 1 -10.64 -5.35 0.76
N CYS A 2 -10.89 -5.52 -0.53
CA CYS A 2 -10.27 -6.57 -1.35
C CYS A 2 -8.90 -6.07 -1.85
N LEU A 3 -7.86 -6.18 -1.02
CA LEU A 3 -6.48 -5.88 -1.40
C LEU A 3 -5.89 -7.08 -2.15
N GLN A 4 -5.40 -6.85 -3.36
CA GLN A 4 -4.72 -7.85 -4.17
C GLN A 4 -3.22 -7.54 -4.24
N VAL A 5 -2.41 -8.57 -4.05
CA VAL A 5 -0.95 -8.51 -4.20
C VAL A 5 -0.58 -9.24 -5.49
N HIS A 6 0.05 -8.51 -6.42
CA HIS A 6 0.46 -9.09 -7.70
C HIS A 6 1.83 -9.76 -7.57
N PRO A 7 2.02 -10.92 -8.23
CA PRO A 7 3.33 -11.57 -8.27
C PRO A 7 4.34 -10.65 -8.96
N GLY A 8 5.59 -10.66 -8.49
CA GLY A 8 6.65 -9.85 -9.07
C GLY A 8 7.97 -10.62 -9.12
N ALA A 9 8.65 -10.56 -10.27
CA ALA A 9 10.00 -11.07 -10.46
C ALA A 9 11.09 -10.10 -9.92
N ALA A 10 10.70 -8.91 -9.47
CA ALA A 10 11.59 -7.86 -8.99
C ALA A 10 11.58 -7.72 -7.45
N ASN A 11 12.43 -6.83 -6.94
CA ASN A 11 12.54 -6.41 -5.52
C ASN A 11 11.40 -5.49 -5.05
N TYR A 12 10.24 -5.58 -5.68
CA TYR A 12 9.03 -4.86 -5.29
C TYR A 12 7.80 -5.72 -5.56
N ARG A 13 6.69 -5.35 -4.92
CA ARG A 13 5.36 -5.91 -5.20
C ARG A 13 4.40 -4.79 -5.54
N LEU A 14 3.54 -5.07 -6.51
CA LEU A 14 2.45 -4.18 -6.89
C LEU A 14 1.19 -4.60 -6.13
N LEU A 15 0.48 -3.61 -5.62
CA LEU A 15 -0.73 -3.75 -4.85
C LEU A 15 -1.86 -3.06 -5.60
N SER A 16 -3.02 -3.68 -5.64
CA SER A 16 -4.25 -3.07 -6.14
C SER A 16 -5.40 -3.26 -5.18
N CYS A 17 -6.37 -2.34 -5.20
CA CYS A 17 -7.60 -2.47 -4.44
C CYS A 17 -8.74 -1.80 -5.21
N HIS A 18 -9.96 -2.33 -5.09
CA HIS A 18 -11.14 -1.66 -5.66
C HIS A 18 -11.40 -0.26 -5.07
N HIS A 19 -10.87 0.01 -3.87
CA HIS A 19 -11.00 1.30 -3.21
C HIS A 19 -9.69 2.07 -3.37
N SER A 20 -9.74 3.40 -3.21
CA SER A 20 -8.54 4.23 -3.23
C SER A 20 -7.51 3.73 -2.21
N LEU A 21 -6.26 3.55 -2.64
CA LEU A 21 -5.15 3.23 -1.74
C LEU A 21 -4.48 4.47 -1.15
N THR A 22 -4.92 5.69 -1.53
CA THR A 22 -4.39 6.95 -0.99
C THR A 22 -4.50 7.04 0.54
N PRO A 23 -5.63 6.68 1.20
CA PRO A 23 -5.70 6.71 2.65
C PRO A 23 -4.73 5.74 3.33
N LEU A 24 -4.54 4.55 2.74
CA LEU A 24 -3.56 3.58 3.22
C LEU A 24 -2.13 4.14 3.10
N GLN A 25 -1.78 4.73 1.96
CA GLN A 25 -0.49 5.38 1.75
C GLN A 25 -0.24 6.47 2.79
N GLN A 26 -1.22 7.34 3.04
CA GLN A 26 -1.11 8.41 4.04
C GLN A 26 -0.97 7.85 5.47
N SER A 27 -1.70 6.79 5.81
CA SER A 27 -1.57 6.09 7.10
C SER A 27 -0.17 5.50 7.29
N LEU A 28 0.39 4.88 6.26
CA LEU A 28 1.77 4.36 6.29
C LEU A 28 2.79 5.50 6.40
N ALA A 29 2.60 6.60 5.68
CA ALA A 29 3.48 7.76 5.74
C ALA A 29 3.52 8.39 7.15
N ARG A 30 2.37 8.50 7.84
CA ARG A 30 2.30 8.93 9.25
C ARG A 30 3.08 8.03 10.21
N GLN A 31 3.23 6.75 9.86
CA GLN A 31 4.04 5.78 10.61
C GLN A 31 5.51 5.73 10.16
N GLY A 32 5.94 6.68 9.32
CA GLY A 32 7.31 6.76 8.80
C GLY A 32 7.63 5.68 7.76
N ILE A 33 6.63 5.14 7.08
CA ILE A 33 6.77 4.12 6.04
C ILE A 33 6.33 4.72 4.71
N LEU A 34 7.31 4.99 3.84
CA LEU A 34 7.03 5.53 2.52
C LEU A 34 6.78 4.39 1.52
N VAL A 35 5.63 4.45 0.85
CA VAL A 35 5.29 3.58 -0.28
C VAL A 35 5.05 4.44 -1.52
N ARG A 36 5.26 3.87 -2.71
CA ARG A 36 5.17 4.62 -3.96
C ARG A 36 3.77 4.52 -4.55
N ASP A 37 3.21 5.68 -4.82
CA ASP A 37 2.07 5.85 -5.69
C ASP A 37 2.46 5.57 -7.15
N CYS A 38 1.55 4.94 -7.89
CA CYS A 38 1.75 4.54 -9.28
C CYS A 38 1.02 5.44 -10.29
N ARG A 39 0.34 6.51 -9.87
CA ARG A 39 -0.37 7.47 -10.75
C ARG A 39 0.49 8.10 -11.86
N SER A 40 1.81 8.08 -11.74
CA SER A 40 2.72 8.59 -12.77
C SER A 40 2.84 7.67 -14.00
N PHE A 41 2.34 6.43 -13.93
CA PHE A 41 2.39 5.48 -15.04
C PHE A 41 1.06 5.43 -15.77
N PRO A 42 1.04 5.50 -17.12
CA PRO A 42 -0.18 5.33 -17.90
C PRO A 42 -0.89 4.02 -17.56
N GLY A 43 -2.19 4.10 -17.24
CA GLY A 43 -3.02 2.94 -16.88
C GLY A 43 -2.98 2.55 -15.39
N LEU A 44 -2.19 3.22 -14.55
CA LEU A 44 -2.23 3.07 -13.09
C LEU A 44 -2.75 4.35 -12.45
N ASP A 45 -3.67 4.20 -11.49
CA ASP A 45 -4.31 5.29 -10.79
C ASP A 45 -4.20 5.14 -9.25
N HIS A 46 -5.06 5.83 -8.52
CA HIS A 46 -5.11 5.83 -7.06
C HIS A 46 -5.48 4.47 -6.43
N HIS A 47 -5.87 3.48 -7.23
CA HIS A 47 -6.10 2.11 -6.80
C HIS A 47 -4.81 1.29 -6.69
N TRP A 48 -3.66 1.85 -7.07
CA TRP A 48 -2.40 1.13 -7.21
C TRP A 48 -1.30 1.71 -6.32
N LEU A 49 -0.57 0.81 -5.64
CA LEU A 49 0.64 1.15 -4.89
C LEU A 49 1.75 0.14 -5.18
N ARG A 50 3.00 0.60 -5.12
CA ARG A 50 4.18 -0.26 -5.14
C ARG A 50 4.92 -0.22 -3.82
N ILE A 51 5.21 -1.41 -3.30
CA ILE A 51 5.99 -1.61 -2.08
C ILE A 51 7.33 -2.27 -2.40
N ALA A 52 8.41 -1.80 -1.79
CA ALA A 52 9.72 -2.44 -1.90
C ALA A 52 9.76 -3.70 -1.02
N VAL A 53 10.37 -4.76 -1.52
CA VAL A 53 10.69 -5.97 -0.76
C VAL A 53 12.17 -5.93 -0.42
N GLY A 54 12.49 -5.78 0.86
CA GLY A 54 13.86 -5.65 1.34
C GLY A 54 14.13 -6.52 2.56
N ARG A 55 14.85 -5.96 3.53
CA ARG A 55 15.22 -6.67 4.76
C ARG A 55 13.98 -7.13 5.54
N ARG A 56 14.05 -8.34 6.11
CA ARG A 56 12.98 -8.98 6.89
C ARG A 56 12.33 -8.03 7.92
N ARG A 57 13.14 -7.25 8.64
CA ARG A 57 12.66 -6.29 9.65
C ARG A 57 11.76 -5.19 9.06
N HIS A 58 12.14 -4.63 7.92
CA HIS A 58 11.38 -3.56 7.26
C HIS A 58 10.08 -4.14 6.67
N ASN A 59 10.16 -5.33 6.05
CA ASN A 59 8.98 -6.00 5.51
C ASN A 59 7.97 -6.34 6.63
N ARG A 60 8.43 -6.81 7.79
CA ARG A 60 7.56 -7.07 8.96
C ARG A 60 6.88 -5.80 9.45
N ARG A 61 7.63 -4.69 9.57
CA ARG A 61 7.07 -3.39 9.97
C ARG A 61 6.02 -2.90 8.97
N LEU A 62 6.29 -3.01 7.67
CA LEU A 62 5.35 -2.67 6.61
C LEU A 62 4.06 -3.50 6.72
N VAL A 63 4.16 -4.83 6.81
CA VAL A 63 3.00 -5.72 6.90
C VAL A 63 2.17 -5.43 8.14
N ALA A 64 2.80 -5.19 9.29
CA ALA A 64 2.09 -4.85 10.52
C ALA A 64 1.34 -3.51 10.39
N ALA A 65 1.98 -2.48 9.83
CA ALA A 65 1.37 -1.17 9.61
C ALA A 65 0.22 -1.22 8.60
N MET A 66 0.37 -2.00 7.52
CA MET A 66 -0.71 -2.24 6.55
C MET A 66 -1.89 -2.96 7.19
N ALA A 67 -1.64 -4.00 7.99
CA ALA A 67 -2.68 -4.74 8.69
C ALA A 67 -3.44 -3.86 9.69
N ALA A 68 -2.75 -2.95 10.39
CA ALA A 68 -3.37 -1.97 11.28
C ALA A 68 -4.25 -0.98 10.50
N GLY A 69 -3.73 -0.41 9.40
CA GLY A 69 -4.49 0.52 8.56
C GLY A 69 -5.73 -0.11 7.94
N LEU A 70 -5.61 -1.30 7.36
CA LEU A 70 -6.74 -2.00 6.72
C LEU A 70 -7.85 -2.43 7.69
N LYS A 71 -7.55 -2.53 8.98
CA LYS A 71 -8.51 -2.83 10.04
C LYS A 71 -9.19 -1.57 10.59
N ASP A 72 -8.67 -0.39 10.30
CA ASP A 72 -9.27 0.87 10.74
C ASP A 72 -10.53 1.13 9.89
N PRO A 73 -11.74 1.04 10.49
CA PRO A 73 -12.98 1.26 9.76
C PRO A 73 -13.11 2.70 9.25
N ASN A 74 -12.37 3.65 9.83
CA ASN A 74 -12.38 5.05 9.41
C ASN A 74 -11.41 5.34 8.26
N LEU A 75 -10.59 4.36 7.85
CA LEU A 75 -9.58 4.58 6.82
C LEU A 75 -10.20 5.06 5.49
N TYR A 76 -11.42 4.61 5.18
CA TYR A 76 -12.12 4.93 3.93
C TYR A 76 -13.31 5.86 4.13
N SER A 77 -13.58 6.31 5.36
CA SER A 77 -14.77 7.14 5.70
C SER A 77 -14.60 8.62 5.35
N LEU A 78 -13.42 9.03 4.87
CA LEU A 78 -13.04 10.42 4.58
C LEU A 78 -12.70 10.64 3.10
N SER A 79 -13.17 9.79 2.19
CA SER A 79 -12.93 9.87 0.73
C SER A 79 -14.23 10.02 -0.04
#